data_AF-A0A392QTN8-F1
#
_entry.id   AF-A0A392QTN8-F1
#
_cell.length_a   1.000
_cell.length_b   1.000
_cell.length_c   1.000
_cell.angle_alpha   90.00
_cell.angle_beta   90.00
_cell.angle_gamma   90.00
#
_symmetry.space_group_name_H-M   'P 1'
#
loop_
_entity.id
_entity.type
_entity.pdbx_description
1 polymer ?
#
loop_
_entity_poly.entity_id
_entity_poly.type
_entity_poly.pdbx_seq_one_letter_code
_entity_poly.pdbx_strand_id
1 'polypeptide(L)'
;MKQGTRSVTDFYSALKVLWEELDLYMPIRSCTCRQRCTCEAMRSARRNHILLHTIRFLTGLNENYATVKSQILLMDPVPPLNKVFSMVIQYERHGKFAETDDSNLLINAVKSGKSSSGSTASTSNST
;
A
#
# COMPACT_ATOMS: atom_id res chain seq x y z
N MET A 1 -5.47 8.77 15.85
CA MET A 1 -6.26 7.79 15.08
C MET A 1 -5.30 6.82 14.39
N LYS A 2 -5.64 5.53 14.38
CA LYS A 2 -4.88 4.45 13.73
C LYS A 2 -5.84 3.68 12.82
N GLN A 3 -5.32 3.04 11.77
CA GLN A 3 -6.10 2.27 10.81
C GLN A 3 -6.80 1.06 11.46
N GLY A 4 -6.08 0.32 12.31
CA GLY A 4 -6.57 -0.95 12.84
C GLY A 4 -6.81 -1.96 11.71
N THR A 5 -7.98 -2.59 11.72
CA THR A 5 -8.42 -3.59 10.72
C THR A 5 -9.20 -2.98 9.55
N ARG A 6 -9.38 -1.66 9.51
CA ARG A 6 -10.13 -0.96 8.45
C ARG A 6 -9.36 -0.95 7.14
N SER A 7 -10.09 -0.87 6.02
CA SER A 7 -9.46 -0.61 4.73
C SER A 7 -8.71 0.73 4.75
N VAL A 8 -7.70 0.85 3.90
CA VAL A 8 -6.94 2.11 3.74
C VAL A 8 -7.88 3.25 3.32
N THR A 9 -8.85 2.97 2.45
CA THR A 9 -9.84 3.95 1.98
C THR A 9 -10.70 4.47 3.12
N ASP A 10 -11.22 3.58 3.97
CA ASP A 10 -12.08 3.99 5.10
C ASP A 10 -11.29 4.79 6.12
N PHE A 11 -10.08 4.33 6.43
CA PHE A 11 -9.17 5.03 7.33
C PHE A 11 -8.83 6.43 6.82
N TYR A 12 -8.43 6.56 5.55
CA TYR A 12 -8.11 7.83 4.92
C TYR A 12 -9.30 8.79 4.92
N SER A 13 -10.50 8.30 4.60
CA SER A 13 -11.72 9.11 4.56
C SER A 13 -12.05 9.68 5.93
N ALA A 14 -11.99 8.86 6.99
CA ALA A 14 -12.24 9.34 8.35
C ALA A 14 -11.16 10.32 8.84
N LEU A 15 -9.90 10.11 8.43
CA LEU A 15 -8.83 11.05 8.74
C LEU A 15 -9.03 12.40 8.03
N LYS A 16 -9.53 12.39 6.79
CA LYS A 16 -9.85 13.60 6.02
C LYS A 16 -10.94 14.44 6.67
N VAL A 17 -12.00 13.81 7.17
CA VAL A 17 -13.06 14.52 7.92
C VAL A 17 -12.50 15.25 9.13
N LEU A 18 -11.66 14.57 9.94
CA LEU A 18 -11.04 15.19 11.11
C LEU A 18 -10.11 16.36 10.75
N TRP A 19 -9.40 16.28 9.63
CA TRP A 19 -8.57 17.37 9.14
C TRP A 19 -9.40 18.55 8.65
N GLU A 20 -10.47 18.29 7.90
CA GLU A 20 -11.40 19.33 7.46
C GLU A 20 -12.01 20.06 8.66
N GLU A 21 -12.41 19.34 9.71
CA GLU A 21 -12.87 19.94 10.96
C GLU A 21 -11.77 20.75 11.66
N LEU A 22 -10.55 20.20 11.78
CA LEU A 22 -9.42 20.88 12.41
C LEU A 22 -9.05 22.17 11.67
N ASP A 23 -9.08 22.15 10.35
CA ASP A 23 -8.77 23.30 9.50
C ASP A 23 -9.78 24.45 9.68
N LEU A 24 -11.02 24.14 10.11
CA LEU A 24 -12.00 25.17 10.49
C LEU A 24 -11.59 25.89 11.78
N TYR A 25 -11.06 25.16 12.76
CA TYR A 25 -10.64 25.73 14.05
C TYR A 25 -9.24 26.37 13.98
N MET A 26 -8.34 25.82 13.17
CA MET A 26 -6.92 26.20 13.11
C MET A 26 -6.45 26.47 11.68
N PRO A 27 -7.05 27.44 10.95
CA PRO A 27 -6.69 27.69 9.56
C PRO A 27 -5.28 28.28 9.42
N ILE A 28 -4.53 27.81 8.42
CA ILE A 28 -3.30 28.51 8.01
C ILE A 28 -3.69 29.89 7.49
N ARG A 29 -3.27 30.93 8.21
CA ARG A 29 -3.57 32.31 7.84
C ARG A 29 -3.03 32.63 6.45
N SER A 30 -3.75 33.46 5.71
CA SER A 30 -3.25 34.10 4.49
C SER A 30 -2.76 35.50 4.88
N CYS A 31 -1.65 35.96 4.29
CA CYS A 31 -1.24 37.36 4.53
C CYS A 31 -2.27 38.29 3.88
N THR A 32 -2.60 39.36 4.59
CA THR A 32 -3.54 40.41 4.17
C THR A 32 -2.83 41.59 3.52
N CYS A 33 -1.58 41.37 3.10
CA CYS A 33 -0.74 42.39 2.52
C CYS A 33 -1.33 42.84 1.18
N ARG A 34 -1.35 44.16 0.91
CA ARG A 34 -1.90 44.74 -0.33
C ARG A 34 -1.23 44.20 -1.60
N GLN A 35 0.07 43.89 -1.50
CA GLN A 35 0.82 43.22 -2.55
C GLN A 35 1.02 41.76 -2.18
N ARG A 36 1.00 40.87 -3.19
CA ARG A 36 1.21 39.44 -2.99
C ARG A 36 2.56 39.20 -2.31
N CYS A 37 2.51 38.78 -1.06
CA CYS A 37 3.72 38.55 -0.29
C CYS A 37 4.44 37.29 -0.78
N THR A 38 5.76 37.39 -0.93
CA THR A 38 6.66 36.30 -1.32
C THR A 38 7.41 35.73 -0.11
N CYS A 39 6.92 35.93 1.11
CA CYS A 39 7.57 35.43 2.31
C CYS A 39 7.75 33.89 2.27
N GLU A 40 9.00 33.44 2.36
CA GLU A 40 9.29 32.00 2.36
C GLU A 40 8.75 31.32 3.61
N ALA A 41 8.65 32.04 4.74
CA ALA A 41 8.05 31.53 5.97
C ALA A 41 6.60 31.05 5.76
N MET A 42 5.74 31.81 5.08
CA MET A 42 4.35 31.39 4.83
C MET A 42 4.25 30.26 3.81
N ARG A 43 5.15 30.24 2.82
CA ARG A 43 5.24 29.13 1.84
C ARG A 43 5.66 27.84 2.54
N SER A 44 6.68 27.91 3.38
CA SER A 44 7.17 26.80 4.19
C SER A 44 6.10 26.31 5.18
N ALA A 45 5.39 27.21 5.86
CA ALA A 45 4.29 26.84 6.75
C ALA A 45 3.20 26.04 6.02
N ARG A 46 2.81 26.45 4.80
CA ARG A 46 1.84 25.70 3.97
C ARG A 46 2.38 24.34 3.53
N ARG A 47 3.64 24.26 3.09
CA ARG A 47 4.26 22.97 2.73
C ARG A 47 4.31 22.02 3.94
N ASN A 48 4.74 22.53 5.09
CA ASN A 48 4.86 21.74 6.32
C ASN A 48 3.50 21.24 6.80
N HIS A 49 2.44 22.06 6.70
CA HIS A 49 1.08 21.62 6.99
C HIS A 49 0.65 20.44 6.13
N ILE A 50 0.85 20.53 4.81
CA ILE A 50 0.53 19.42 3.88
C ILE A 50 1.38 18.19 4.19
N LEU A 51 2.68 18.37 4.45
CA LEU A 51 3.59 17.28 4.82
C LEU A 51 3.14 16.58 6.12
N LEU A 52 2.68 17.32 7.12
CA LEU A 52 2.17 16.75 8.37
C LEU A 52 0.97 15.82 8.13
N HIS A 53 0.09 16.13 7.17
CA HIS A 53 -1.02 15.24 6.82
C HIS A 53 -0.47 13.94 6.20
N THR A 54 0.51 14.03 5.29
CA THR A 54 1.19 12.86 4.71
C THR A 54 1.82 11.98 5.80
N ILE A 55 2.60 12.57 6.71
CA ILE A 55 3.25 11.83 7.79
C ILE A 55 2.20 11.21 8.71
N ARG A 56 1.15 11.96 9.08
CA ARG A 56 0.09 11.45 9.95
C ARG A 56 -0.68 10.29 9.34
N PHE A 57 -0.93 10.32 8.03
CA PHE A 57 -1.49 9.18 7.31
C PHE A 57 -0.57 7.95 7.40
N LEU A 58 0.71 8.10 7.01
CA LEU A 58 1.69 7.01 7.03
C LEU A 58 1.90 6.41 8.43
N THR A 59 2.02 7.24 9.47
CA THR A 59 2.13 6.79 10.87
C THR A 59 0.84 6.16 11.39
N GLY A 60 -0.31 6.50 10.78
CA GLY A 60 -1.61 5.97 11.11
C GLY A 60 -1.88 4.57 10.57
N LEU A 61 -1.24 4.20 9.46
CA LEU A 61 -1.31 2.86 8.87
C LEU A 61 -0.75 1.79 9.81
N ASN A 62 -1.33 0.59 9.73
CA ASN A 62 -0.90 -0.56 10.52
C ASN A 62 0.42 -1.17 10.00
N GLU A 63 0.92 -2.20 10.69
CA GLU A 63 2.24 -2.79 10.41
C GLU A 63 2.30 -3.57 9.08
N ASN A 64 1.16 -3.99 8.53
CA ASN A 64 1.13 -4.68 7.23
C ASN A 64 1.59 -3.77 6.09
N TYR A 65 1.59 -2.44 6.31
CA TYR A 65 2.05 -1.44 5.34
C TYR A 65 3.50 -0.99 5.58
N ALA A 66 4.26 -1.64 6.48
CA ALA A 66 5.62 -1.24 6.82
C ALA A 66 6.52 -1.10 5.58
N THR A 67 6.46 -2.05 4.64
CA THR A 67 7.27 -2.02 3.41
C THR A 67 6.97 -0.80 2.55
N VAL A 68 5.70 -0.54 2.24
CA VAL A 68 5.32 0.62 1.41
C VAL A 68 5.58 1.94 2.14
N LYS A 69 5.42 1.99 3.48
CA LYS A 69 5.80 3.15 4.29
C LYS A 69 7.29 3.46 4.15
N SER A 70 8.16 2.46 4.32
CA SER A 70 9.60 2.64 4.18
C SER A 70 9.99 3.10 2.77
N GLN A 71 9.40 2.50 1.73
CA GLN A 71 9.65 2.90 0.35
C GLN A 71 9.30 4.37 0.12
N ILE A 72 8.14 4.81 0.61
CA ILE A 72 7.69 6.20 0.45
C ILE A 72 8.58 7.18 1.22
N LEU A 73 9.03 6.82 2.43
CA LEU A 73 9.90 7.67 3.26
C LEU A 73 11.31 7.82 2.70
N LEU A 74 11.77 6.88 1.87
CA LEU A 74 13.05 6.95 1.17
C LEU A 74 13.02 7.83 -0.08
N MET A 75 11.85 8.31 -0.50
CA MET A 75 11.72 9.21 -1.65
C MET A 75 12.07 10.66 -1.24
N ASP A 76 12.88 11.34 -2.06
CA ASP A 76 13.24 12.75 -1.85
C ASP A 76 12.86 13.60 -3.09
N PRO A 77 11.93 14.57 -2.96
CA PRO A 77 11.14 14.88 -1.77
C PRO A 77 10.03 13.85 -1.51
N VAL A 78 9.59 13.75 -0.26
CA VAL A 78 8.43 12.91 0.12
C VAL A 78 7.22 13.30 -0.74
N PRO A 79 6.55 12.34 -1.41
CA PRO A 79 5.45 12.65 -2.31
C PRO A 79 4.27 13.34 -1.63
N PRO A 80 3.45 14.09 -2.39
CA PRO A 80 2.21 14.66 -1.87
C PRO A 80 1.23 13.56 -1.45
N LEU A 81 0.36 13.87 -0.49
CA LEU A 81 -0.58 12.94 0.13
C LEU A 81 -1.39 12.11 -0.88
N ASN A 82 -1.89 12.72 -1.96
CA ASN A 82 -2.67 12.01 -2.98
C ASN A 82 -1.85 10.89 -3.66
N LYS A 83 -0.56 11.14 -3.94
CA LYS A 83 0.32 10.12 -4.53
C LYS A 83 0.64 9.02 -3.52
N VAL A 84 0.90 9.40 -2.27
CA VAL A 84 1.09 8.46 -1.15
C VAL A 84 -0.13 7.55 -0.98
N PHE A 85 -1.33 8.13 -0.94
CA PHE A 85 -2.58 7.38 -0.85
C PHE A 85 -2.75 6.38 -2.00
N SER A 86 -2.53 6.81 -3.25
CA SER A 86 -2.58 5.91 -4.41
C SER A 86 -1.58 4.76 -4.32
N MET A 87 -0.34 5.02 -3.88
CA MET A 87 0.68 3.98 -3.70
C MET A 87 0.25 2.96 -2.64
N VAL A 88 -0.32 3.42 -1.52
CA VAL A 88 -0.77 2.53 -0.43
C VAL A 88 -2.00 1.74 -0.85
N ILE A 89 -2.96 2.33 -1.58
CA ILE A 89 -4.12 1.60 -2.13
C ILE A 89 -3.68 0.55 -3.15
N GLN A 90 -2.72 0.89 -4.00
CA GLN A 90 -2.13 -0.08 -4.91
C GLN A 90 -1.51 -1.23 -4.10
N TYR A 91 -0.72 -0.92 -3.07
CA TYR A 91 -0.15 -1.93 -2.19
C TYR A 91 -1.23 -2.80 -1.51
N GLU A 92 -2.30 -2.23 -0.97
CA GLU A 92 -3.43 -2.97 -0.36
C GLU A 92 -4.06 -3.96 -1.33
N ARG A 93 -4.23 -3.58 -2.60
CA ARG A 93 -4.80 -4.45 -3.64
C ARG A 93 -3.89 -5.61 -4.01
N HIS A 94 -2.58 -5.41 -4.02
CA HIS A 94 -1.59 -6.45 -4.33
C HIS A 94 -1.18 -7.26 -3.08
N GLY A 95 -1.34 -6.73 -1.88
CA GLY A 95 -1.00 -7.40 -0.62
C GLY A 95 -1.89 -8.60 -0.29
N LYS A 96 -3.03 -8.76 -0.98
CA LYS A 96 -3.88 -9.96 -0.90
C LYS A 96 -3.25 -11.21 -1.52
N PHE A 97 -2.08 -11.12 -2.16
CA PHE A 97 -1.37 -12.29 -2.69
C PHE A 97 -0.56 -13.05 -1.64
N ALA A 98 -0.39 -12.54 -0.42
CA ALA A 98 0.33 -13.25 0.66
C ALA A 98 -0.54 -14.26 1.44
N GLU A 99 -1.81 -14.41 1.07
CA GLU A 99 -2.63 -15.57 1.44
C GLU A 99 -2.73 -16.55 0.26
N THR A 100 -1.62 -16.82 -0.43
CA THR A 100 -1.51 -18.11 -1.13
C THR A 100 -1.37 -19.18 -0.06
N ASP A 101 -2.50 -19.77 0.30
CA ASP A 101 -2.59 -21.11 0.85
C ASP A 101 -1.86 -22.06 -0.12
N ASP A 102 -0.55 -22.22 0.09
CA ASP A 102 0.36 -23.11 -0.66
C ASP A 102 -0.14 -24.57 -0.66
N SER A 103 -1.16 -24.89 0.14
CA SER A 103 -1.85 -26.17 0.19
C SER A 103 -2.53 -26.57 -1.13
N ASN A 104 -2.86 -25.62 -2.02
CA ASN A 104 -3.61 -25.91 -3.24
C ASN A 104 -2.77 -26.05 -4.52
N LEU A 105 -1.47 -25.73 -4.48
CA LEU A 105 -0.61 -25.77 -5.68
C LEU A 105 -0.02 -27.15 -6.01
N LEU A 106 -0.21 -28.15 -5.15
CA LEU A 106 0.38 -29.49 -5.31
C LEU A 106 -0.59 -30.57 -5.84
N ILE A 107 -1.89 -30.27 -5.99
CA ILE A 107 -2.91 -31.30 -6.27
C ILE A 107 -2.93 -31.73 -7.75
N ASN A 108 -2.48 -30.89 -8.67
CA ASN A 108 -2.58 -31.17 -10.11
C ASN A 108 -1.42 -32.01 -10.69
N ALA A 109 -0.30 -32.16 -9.97
CA ALA A 109 0.85 -32.93 -10.47
C ALA A 109 0.71 -34.45 -10.29
N VAL A 110 -0.17 -34.93 -9.40
CA VAL A 110 -0.25 -36.35 -9.02
C VAL A 110 -1.18 -37.17 -9.93
N LYS A 111 -2.06 -36.54 -10.72
CA LYS A 111 -3.05 -37.27 -11.54
C LYS A 111 -2.55 -37.77 -12.91
N SER A 112 -1.31 -37.48 -13.31
CA SER A 112 -0.84 -37.82 -14.66
C SER A 112 -0.02 -39.12 -14.78
N GLY A 113 0.05 -39.95 -13.73
CA GLY A 113 0.98 -41.09 -13.73
C GLY A 113 0.43 -42.39 -13.15
N LYS A 114 -0.62 -42.99 -13.73
CA LYS A 114 -0.84 -44.44 -13.56
C LYS A 114 -1.79 -45.09 -14.60
N SER A 115 -1.19 -45.79 -15.56
CA SER A 115 -1.72 -46.98 -16.25
C SER A 115 -0.56 -47.58 -17.05
N SER A 116 -0.15 -48.85 -16.99
CA SER A 116 -0.41 -50.03 -16.15
C SER A 116 0.59 -51.08 -16.67
N SER A 117 1.38 -51.69 -15.78
CA SER A 117 2.11 -52.95 -16.00
C SER A 117 1.14 -54.07 -16.43
N GLY A 118 1.45 -55.07 -17.24
CA GLY A 118 2.68 -55.55 -17.89
C GLY A 118 2.37 -56.93 -18.50
N SER A 119 3.34 -57.57 -19.18
CA SER A 119 3.52 -59.04 -19.23
C SER A 119 4.81 -59.38 -19.98
N THR A 120 5.63 -60.21 -19.33
CA THR A 120 6.90 -60.80 -19.78
C THR A 120 6.71 -62.21 -20.36
N ALA A 121 7.76 -62.66 -21.09
CA ALA A 121 8.10 -64.02 -21.55
C ALA A 121 7.69 -64.37 -23.00
N SER A 122 8.48 -65.01 -23.88
CA SER A 122 9.88 -65.50 -23.86
C SER A 122 10.24 -66.19 -25.21
N THR A 123 11.51 -66.08 -25.64
CA THR A 123 12.33 -67.09 -26.38
C THR A 123 12.29 -67.26 -27.93
N SER A 124 13.50 -67.15 -28.53
CA SER A 124 14.06 -67.78 -29.78
C SER A 124 13.41 -67.46 -31.14
N ASN A 125 14.09 -67.38 -32.30
CA ASN A 125 15.31 -68.03 -32.79
C ASN A 125 15.86 -67.30 -34.05
N SER A 126 17.08 -67.66 -34.42
CA SER A 126 17.93 -67.26 -35.56
C SER A 126 17.29 -67.28 -36.95
N THR A 127 17.79 -66.45 -37.88
CA THR A 127 18.51 -66.85 -39.10
C THR A 127 19.34 -65.67 -39.61
#